data_AF-A0A2K3MPD9-F1
#
_entry.id   AF-A0A2K3MPD9-F1
#
_cell.length_a   1.000
_cell.length_b   1.000
_cell.length_c   1.000
_cell.angle_alpha   90.00
_cell.angle_beta   90.00
_cell.angle_gamma   90.00
#
_symmetry.space_group_name_H-M   'P 1'
#
loop_
_entity.id
_entity.type
_entity.pdbx_description
1 polymer ?
#
loop_
_entity_poly.entity_id
_entity_poly.type
_entity_poly.pdbx_seq_one_letter_code
_entity_poly.pdbx_strand_id
1 'polypeptide(L)'
;MMWALEYDPHMFLMYEEAQSVSERAEGFKGKAKSIRQCGKYERQNMRNGAKDSESPLPISVFLVASVLKDKSTKLLDEARGLDDVVKILNDTTGNLDAKKACMEAVKLHKKYLRKAKKA
;
A
#
# COMPACT_ATOMS: atom_id res chain seq x y z
N MET A 1 -11.47 2.98 -7.63
CA MET A 1 -10.96 4.09 -6.79
C MET A 1 -9.57 3.81 -6.21
N MET A 2 -9.28 2.59 -5.72
CA MET A 2 -7.98 2.20 -5.15
C MET A 2 -6.78 2.27 -6.12
N TRP A 3 -6.97 1.90 -7.38
CA TRP A 3 -5.91 1.89 -8.39
C TRP A 3 -5.33 3.28 -8.67
N ALA A 4 -6.13 4.33 -8.51
CA ALA A 4 -5.68 5.72 -8.65
C ALA A 4 -4.81 6.20 -7.47
N LEU A 5 -4.79 5.45 -6.37
CA LEU A 5 -4.06 5.83 -5.16
C LEU A 5 -2.57 5.50 -5.29
N GLU A 6 -2.29 4.32 -5.85
CA GLU A 6 -0.94 3.77 -6.06
C GLU A 6 -0.44 3.96 -7.49
N TYR A 7 -1.20 4.65 -8.35
CA TYR A 7 -0.83 4.82 -9.75
C TYR A 7 0.54 5.51 -9.86
N ASP A 8 1.52 4.73 -10.29
CA ASP A 8 2.80 5.17 -10.81
C ASP A 8 2.83 4.85 -12.32
N PRO A 9 2.91 5.86 -13.20
CA PRO A 9 3.07 5.65 -14.65
C PRO A 9 4.26 4.77 -15.02
N HIS A 10 5.26 4.64 -14.15
CA HIS A 10 6.45 3.83 -14.36
C HIS A 10 6.38 2.46 -13.71
N MET A 11 5.26 2.08 -13.09
CA MET A 11 5.06 0.74 -12.55
C MET A 11 5.26 -0.36 -13.62
N PHE A 12 5.03 -0.03 -14.90
CA PHE A 12 5.28 -0.94 -16.02
C PHE A 12 6.76 -1.36 -16.15
N LEU A 13 7.70 -0.50 -15.76
CA LEU A 13 9.14 -0.78 -15.85
C LEU A 13 9.53 -1.99 -15.00
N MET A 14 8.87 -2.20 -13.85
CA MET A 14 9.11 -3.39 -13.01
C MET A 14 8.79 -4.71 -13.72
N TYR A 15 7.86 -4.68 -14.67
CA TYR A 15 7.51 -5.87 -15.47
C TYR A 15 8.49 -6.09 -16.63
N GLU A 16 9.08 -5.02 -17.17
CA GLU A 16 10.11 -5.10 -18.22
C GLU A 16 11.50 -5.45 -17.65
N GLU A 17 11.86 -4.96 -16.45
CA GLU A 17 13.15 -5.25 -15.81
C GLU A 17 13.32 -6.74 -15.46
N ALA A 18 12.23 -7.44 -15.18
CA ALA A 18 12.22 -8.89 -15.00
C ALA A 18 12.57 -9.67 -16.29
N GLN A 19 12.44 -9.04 -17.46
CA GLN A 19 12.81 -9.62 -18.76
C GLN A 19 14.20 -9.19 -19.24
N SER A 20 14.79 -8.13 -18.67
CA SER A 20 16.02 -7.51 -19.16
C SER A 20 17.25 -7.72 -18.26
N VAL A 21 17.31 -8.80 -17.50
CA VAL A 21 18.51 -9.16 -16.69
C VAL A 21 19.75 -9.43 -17.57
N SER A 22 19.60 -9.51 -18.91
CA SER A 22 20.74 -9.77 -19.80
C SER A 22 21.48 -8.53 -20.28
N GLU A 23 20.89 -7.34 -20.40
CA GLU A 23 21.58 -6.25 -21.09
C GLU A 23 21.18 -4.86 -20.57
N ARG A 24 22.20 -4.07 -20.21
CA ARG A 24 22.17 -2.61 -19.93
C ARG A 24 21.92 -2.20 -18.49
N ALA A 25 22.87 -2.62 -17.65
CA ALA A 25 23.24 -1.90 -16.45
C ALA A 25 23.94 -0.55 -16.75
N GLU A 26 23.45 0.30 -17.66
CA GLU A 26 23.95 1.66 -17.83
C GLU A 26 22.86 2.55 -18.44
N GLY A 27 22.23 3.43 -17.63
CA GLY A 27 21.54 4.57 -18.24
C GLY A 27 20.30 5.15 -17.57
N PHE A 28 19.80 4.63 -16.44
CA PHE A 28 18.66 5.28 -15.76
C PHE A 28 19.07 5.93 -14.44
N LYS A 29 19.90 6.98 -14.53
CA LYS A 29 19.87 8.05 -13.52
C LYS A 29 18.50 8.72 -13.62
N GLY A 30 17.56 8.21 -12.83
CA GLY A 30 16.15 8.57 -12.85
C GLY A 30 15.97 10.08 -12.95
N LYS A 31 15.38 10.54 -14.06
CA LYS A 31 14.94 11.92 -14.22
C LYS A 31 14.14 12.29 -12.98
N ALA A 32 14.53 13.38 -12.32
CA ALA A 32 13.84 13.87 -11.13
C ALA A 32 12.34 13.98 -11.41
N LYS A 33 11.55 13.14 -10.73
CA LYS A 33 10.14 12.90 -11.02
C LYS A 33 9.35 14.21 -10.91
N SER A 34 8.42 14.45 -11.84
CA SER A 34 7.38 15.45 -11.58
C SER A 34 6.32 14.82 -10.68
N ILE A 35 6.18 15.33 -9.45
CA ILE A 35 5.14 14.92 -8.49
C ILE A 35 3.73 14.95 -9.14
N ARG A 36 3.52 15.72 -10.21
CA ARG A 36 2.23 15.93 -10.85
C ARG A 36 1.66 14.69 -11.56
N GLN A 37 2.46 13.68 -11.87
CA GLN A 37 1.99 12.50 -12.63
C GLN A 37 1.60 11.30 -11.76
N CYS A 38 2.02 11.31 -10.49
CA CYS A 38 1.72 10.24 -9.55
C CYS A 38 0.33 10.41 -8.92
N GLY A 39 -0.31 9.30 -8.53
CA GLY A 39 -1.51 9.30 -7.70
C GLY A 39 -1.28 10.06 -6.38
N LYS A 40 -2.36 10.54 -5.74
CA LYS A 40 -2.28 11.38 -4.52
C LYS A 40 -1.34 10.81 -3.44
N TYR A 41 -1.22 9.48 -3.35
CA TYR A 41 -0.43 8.80 -2.33
C TYR A 41 1.00 8.52 -2.75
N GLU A 42 1.22 8.11 -3.99
CA GLU A 42 2.58 7.99 -4.53
C GLU A 42 3.32 9.34 -4.46
N ARG A 43 2.61 10.46 -4.68
CA ARG A 43 3.13 11.82 -4.39
C ARG A 43 3.59 11.99 -2.94
N GLN A 44 2.82 11.48 -1.99
CA GLN A 44 3.12 11.61 -0.57
C GLN A 44 4.29 10.71 -0.18
N ASN A 45 4.45 9.53 -0.78
CA ASN A 45 5.62 8.66 -0.61
C ASN A 45 6.89 9.32 -1.13
N MET A 46 6.85 9.82 -2.36
CA MET A 46 7.94 10.57 -2.97
C MET A 46 8.35 11.80 -2.13
N ARG A 47 7.36 12.57 -1.62
CA ARG A 47 7.62 13.71 -0.73
C ARG A 47 8.18 13.29 0.62
N ASN A 48 7.84 12.09 1.08
CA ASN A 48 8.38 11.53 2.30
C ASN A 48 9.78 10.92 2.09
N GLY A 49 10.36 10.89 0.89
CA GLY A 49 11.78 10.58 0.71
C GLY A 49 12.20 9.20 1.23
N ALA A 50 11.42 8.16 0.93
CA ALA A 50 11.93 6.79 0.99
C ALA A 50 13.04 6.68 -0.07
N LYS A 51 14.29 6.85 0.36
CA LYS A 51 15.50 6.72 -0.47
C LYS A 51 16.13 5.33 -0.32
N ASP A 52 15.56 4.49 0.53
CA ASP A 52 16.07 3.16 0.82
C ASP A 52 15.50 2.14 -0.17
N SER A 53 16.31 1.13 -0.48
CA SER A 53 16.09 0.09 -1.50
C SER A 53 14.88 -0.81 -1.25
N GLU A 54 14.24 -0.72 -0.08
CA GLU A 54 12.92 -1.31 0.16
C GLU A 54 11.84 -0.27 -0.13
N SER A 55 11.18 -0.41 -1.28
CA SER A 55 9.99 0.37 -1.60
C SER A 55 8.98 0.26 -0.45
N PRO A 56 8.42 1.38 0.05
CA PRO A 56 7.38 1.32 1.08
C PRO A 56 6.24 0.39 0.66
N LEU A 57 5.74 -0.42 1.60
CA LEU A 57 4.63 -1.32 1.35
C LEU A 57 3.44 -0.57 0.71
N PRO A 58 2.76 -1.20 -0.26
CA PRO A 58 1.66 -0.55 -0.99
C PRO A 58 0.48 -0.20 -0.06
N ILE A 59 -0.27 0.87 -0.36
CA ILE A 59 -1.41 1.34 0.45
C ILE A 59 -2.50 0.27 0.56
N SER A 60 -2.62 -0.62 -0.43
CA SER A 60 -3.51 -1.78 -0.44
C SER A 60 -3.28 -2.70 0.76
N VAL A 61 -2.03 -2.94 1.17
CA VAL A 61 -1.71 -3.70 2.39
C VAL A 61 -2.23 -2.98 3.63
N PHE A 62 -2.10 -1.65 3.68
CA PHE A 62 -2.63 -0.86 4.78
C PHE A 62 -4.16 -0.75 4.77
N LEU A 63 -4.82 -0.90 3.63
CA LEU A 63 -6.27 -1.03 3.56
C LEU A 63 -6.72 -2.35 4.17
N VAL A 64 -6.10 -3.46 3.81
CA VAL A 64 -6.42 -4.76 4.44
C VAL A 64 -6.18 -4.68 5.94
N ALA A 65 -5.05 -4.10 6.36
CA ALA A 65 -4.76 -3.89 7.78
C ALA A 65 -5.78 -2.99 8.49
N SER A 66 -6.32 -1.95 7.84
CA SER A 66 -7.34 -1.09 8.45
C SER A 66 -8.66 -1.84 8.66
N VAL A 67 -9.07 -2.67 7.71
CA VAL A 67 -10.27 -3.52 7.82
C VAL A 67 -10.10 -4.56 8.92
N LEU A 68 -8.95 -5.26 8.97
CA LEU A 68 -8.65 -6.23 10.03
C LEU A 68 -8.63 -5.57 11.40
N LYS A 69 -8.08 -4.35 11.49
CA LYS A 69 -8.07 -3.60 12.74
C LYS A 69 -9.46 -3.18 13.20
N ASP A 70 -10.34 -2.72 12.32
CA ASP A 70 -11.72 -2.36 12.64
C ASP A 70 -12.52 -3.56 13.20
N LYS A 71 -12.18 -4.79 12.76
CA LYS A 71 -12.77 -6.05 13.23
C LYS A 71 -11.97 -6.81 14.28
N SER A 72 -10.87 -6.23 14.77
CA SER A 72 -9.92 -6.93 15.65
C SER A 72 -10.54 -7.50 16.91
N THR A 73 -11.45 -6.78 17.56
CA THR A 73 -12.13 -7.26 18.78
C THR A 73 -12.96 -8.50 18.47
N LYS A 74 -13.82 -8.43 17.44
CA LYS A 74 -14.63 -9.58 17.00
C LYS A 74 -13.79 -10.77 16.57
N LEU A 75 -12.72 -10.53 15.82
CA LEU A 75 -11.81 -11.60 15.39
C LEU A 75 -11.12 -12.27 16.59
N LEU A 76 -10.72 -11.52 17.61
CA LEU A 76 -10.07 -12.07 18.79
C LEU A 76 -11.04 -12.79 19.73
N ASP A 77 -12.29 -12.31 19.83
CA ASP A 77 -13.27 -12.83 20.78
C ASP A 77 -14.10 -13.99 20.20
N GLU A 78 -14.41 -13.95 18.90
CA GLU A 78 -15.38 -14.86 18.28
C GLU A 78 -14.73 -15.93 17.38
N ALA A 79 -13.54 -15.69 16.81
CA ALA A 79 -12.94 -16.63 15.88
C ALA A 79 -12.23 -17.79 16.60
N ARG A 80 -12.69 -19.03 16.36
CA ARG A 80 -12.09 -20.26 16.90
C ARG A 80 -11.33 -21.06 15.84
N GLY A 81 -11.54 -20.73 14.57
CA GLY A 81 -10.85 -21.32 13.42
C GLY A 81 -10.92 -20.45 12.18
N LEU A 82 -10.34 -20.93 11.08
CA LEU A 82 -10.31 -20.21 9.81
C LEU A 82 -11.72 -19.92 9.28
N ASP A 83 -12.65 -20.85 9.42
CA ASP A 83 -14.02 -20.70 8.94
C ASP A 83 -14.73 -19.50 9.62
N ASP A 84 -14.50 -19.30 10.92
CA ASP A 84 -15.04 -18.16 11.65
C ASP A 84 -14.41 -16.85 11.18
N VAL A 85 -13.09 -16.86 10.91
CA VAL A 85 -12.40 -15.69 10.34
C VAL A 85 -13.00 -15.30 8.99
N VAL A 86 -13.18 -16.28 8.09
CA VAL A 86 -13.77 -16.06 6.77
C VAL A 86 -15.20 -15.53 6.89
N LYS A 87 -15.99 -16.09 7.80
CA LYS A 87 -17.36 -15.63 8.07
C LYS A 87 -17.39 -14.17 8.53
N ILE A 88 -16.61 -13.81 9.55
CA ILE A 88 -16.55 -12.44 10.10
C ILE A 88 -16.11 -11.42 9.03
N LEU A 89 -15.14 -11.77 8.19
CA LEU A 89 -14.66 -10.90 7.11
C LEU A 89 -15.68 -10.79 5.97
N ASN A 90 -16.38 -11.86 5.61
CA ASN A 90 -17.42 -11.83 4.59
C ASN A 90 -18.61 -10.93 5.00
N ASP A 91 -19.02 -10.98 6.26
CA ASP A 91 -20.07 -10.10 6.81
C ASP A 91 -19.65 -8.61 6.77
N THR A 92 -18.35 -8.34 6.75
CA THR A 92 -17.80 -6.99 6.68
C THR A 92 -17.84 -6.42 5.26
N THR A 93 -17.61 -7.24 4.23
CA THR A 93 -17.58 -6.81 2.83
C THR A 93 -18.87 -6.12 2.38
N GLY A 94 -20.03 -6.52 2.90
CA GLY A 94 -21.32 -5.91 2.57
C GLY A 94 -21.62 -4.59 3.28
N ASN A 95 -20.91 -4.26 4.36
CA ASN A 95 -21.19 -3.10 5.23
C ASN A 95 -19.97 -2.18 5.43
N LEU A 96 -18.95 -2.29 4.58
CA LEU A 96 -17.72 -1.52 4.71
C LEU A 96 -17.90 -0.08 4.18
N ASP A 97 -17.68 0.91 5.05
CA ASP A 97 -17.51 2.30 4.60
C ASP A 97 -16.14 2.45 3.93
N ALA A 98 -16.14 2.44 2.59
CA ALA A 98 -14.93 2.56 1.78
C ALA A 98 -14.15 3.85 2.06
N LYS A 99 -14.82 4.97 2.34
CA LYS A 99 -14.16 6.25 2.61
C LYS A 99 -13.46 6.21 3.96
N LYS A 100 -14.13 5.69 4.99
CA LYS A 100 -13.54 5.49 6.33
C LYS A 100 -12.33 4.56 6.26
N ALA A 101 -12.49 3.40 5.62
CA ALA A 101 -11.42 2.40 5.50
C ALA A 101 -10.18 2.96 4.79
N CYS A 102 -10.38 3.72 3.71
CA CYS A 102 -9.27 4.39 3.00
C CYS A 102 -8.61 5.47 3.86
N MET A 103 -9.36 6.28 4.60
CA MET A 103 -8.77 7.30 5.49
C MET A 103 -7.93 6.67 6.61
N GLU A 104 -8.39 5.56 7.18
CA GLU A 104 -7.65 4.84 8.22
C GLU A 104 -6.40 4.15 7.69
N ALA A 105 -6.49 3.52 6.50
CA ALA A 105 -5.35 2.95 5.80
C ALA A 105 -4.22 3.99 5.62
N VAL A 106 -4.60 5.20 5.22
CA VAL A 106 -3.65 6.31 5.04
C VAL A 106 -3.02 6.77 6.34
N LYS A 107 -3.79 6.78 7.44
CA LYS A 107 -3.24 7.09 8.77
C LYS A 107 -2.21 6.03 9.20
N LEU A 108 -2.53 4.74 9.01
CA LEU A 108 -1.63 3.63 9.31
C LEU A 108 -0.33 3.71 8.49
N HIS A 109 -0.46 3.90 7.18
CA HIS A 109 0.67 4.05 6.28
C HIS A 109 1.59 5.23 6.64
N LYS A 110 1.02 6.41 6.95
CA LYS A 110 1.81 7.56 7.44
C LYS A 110 2.55 7.23 8.74
N LYS A 111 1.92 6.50 9.67
CA LYS A 111 2.55 6.08 10.92
C LYS A 111 3.70 5.10 10.66
N TYR A 112 3.53 4.19 9.72
CA TYR A 112 4.56 3.25 9.28
C TYR A 112 5.77 3.99 8.70
N LEU A 113 5.57 4.87 7.71
CA LEU A 113 6.65 5.64 7.10
C LEU A 113 7.44 6.49 8.10
N ARG A 114 6.78 7.06 9.11
CA ARG A 114 7.46 7.84 10.16
C ARG A 114 8.32 6.97 11.08
N LYS A 115 7.98 5.68 11.26
CA LYS A 115 8.76 4.73 12.04
C LYS A 115 9.90 4.13 11.20
N ALA A 116 9.63 3.78 9.95
CA ALA A 116 10.63 3.24 9.02
C ALA A 116 11.83 4.18 8.85
N LYS A 117 11.59 5.50 8.77
CA LYS A 117 12.66 6.53 8.73
C LYS A 117 13.52 6.67 9.98
N LYS A 118 13.08 6.09 11.11
CA LYS A 118 13.80 6.16 12.39
C LYS A 118 14.57 4.88 12.70
N ALA A 119 14.32 3.82 11.94
CA ALA A 119 15.10 2.60 11.96
C ALA A 119 16.33 2.79 11.07
#